data_AF-A0A1C5JBT6-F1
#
_entry.id   AF-A0A1C5JBT6-F1
#
_cell.length_a   1.000
_cell.length_b   1.000
_cell.length_c   1.000
_cell.angle_alpha   90.00
_cell.angle_beta   90.00
_cell.angle_gamma   90.00
#
_symmetry.space_group_name_H-M   'P 1'
#
loop_
_entity.id
_entity.type
_entity.pdbx_description
1 polymer ?
#
loop_
_entity_poly.entity_id
_entity_poly.type
_entity_poly.pdbx_seq_one_letter_code
_entity_poly.pdbx_strand_id
1 'polypeptide(L)'
;MGTYRSRNVLTEQLTPEQIAAVRLPLAAWYQRGYRREEVDALLHRLAYELRARGRELEEARAENQRIKRALRTWQSERAGGAKSKRTTTARRVRRTQPKVAADADRPPKLAGHAPGAE
;
A
#
# COMPACT_ATOMS: atom_id res chain seq x y z
N MET A 1 4.88 46.19 13.50
CA MET A 1 4.22 44.87 13.57
C MET A 1 5.18 43.91 14.24
N GLY A 2 5.04 43.67 15.55
CA GLY A 2 5.91 42.76 16.28
C GLY A 2 5.58 41.31 15.92
N THR A 3 6.51 40.59 15.30
CA THR A 3 6.38 39.15 15.09
C THR A 3 6.45 38.48 16.45
N TYR A 4 5.42 37.71 16.80
CA TYR A 4 5.38 36.93 18.03
C TYR A 4 6.47 35.85 17.95
N ARG A 5 7.64 36.14 18.52
CA ARG A 5 8.76 35.20 18.63
C ARG A 5 8.58 34.39 19.90
N SER A 6 7.63 33.44 19.90
CA SER A 6 7.60 32.44 20.96
C SER A 6 8.92 31.69 20.95
N ARG A 7 9.64 31.63 22.07
CA ARG A 7 10.82 30.75 22.19
C ARG A 7 10.48 29.25 21.97
N ASN A 8 9.20 28.92 21.88
CA ASN A 8 8.62 27.61 21.49
C ASN A 8 7.95 27.65 20.10
N VAL A 9 8.59 28.22 19.07
CA VAL A 9 8.11 27.99 17.69
C VAL A 9 8.36 26.52 17.31
N LEU A 10 7.37 25.67 17.58
CA LEU A 10 6.90 24.63 16.65
C LEU A 10 7.90 23.60 16.11
N THR A 11 8.93 23.19 16.86
CA THR A 11 9.72 22.01 16.45
C THR A 11 8.98 20.70 16.68
N GLU A 12 8.04 20.68 17.61
CA GLU A 12 7.15 19.54 17.84
C GLU A 12 5.70 19.95 17.62
N GLN A 13 4.93 19.07 16.98
CA GLN A 13 3.49 19.22 16.89
C GLN A 13 2.94 19.32 18.31
N LEU A 14 2.20 20.39 18.60
CA LEU A 14 1.53 20.58 19.87
C LEU A 14 0.62 19.37 20.11
N THR A 15 0.89 18.61 21.18
CA THR A 15 0.07 17.44 21.53
C THR A 15 -1.00 17.81 22.56
N PRO A 16 -2.14 17.11 22.60
CA PRO A 16 -3.16 17.31 23.63
C PRO A 16 -2.58 17.23 25.05
N GLU A 17 -1.63 16.31 25.28
CA GLU A 17 -0.95 16.10 26.54
C GLU A 17 -0.07 17.30 26.92
N GLN A 18 0.64 17.88 25.95
CA GLN A 18 1.43 19.11 26.16
C GLN A 18 0.53 20.30 26.54
N ILE A 19 -0.65 20.43 25.94
CA ILE A 19 -1.61 21.49 26.30
C ILE A 19 -2.14 21.28 27.72
N ALA A 20 -2.53 20.07 28.07
CA ALA A 20 -3.07 19.74 29.39
C ALA A 20 -2.02 19.90 30.52
N ALA A 21 -0.74 19.67 30.21
CA ALA A 21 0.36 19.80 31.17
C ALA A 21 0.93 21.22 31.25
N VAL A 22 0.48 22.16 30.41
CA VAL A 22 1.09 23.49 30.34
C VAL A 22 0.83 24.25 31.64
N ARG A 23 1.92 24.76 32.25
CA ARG A 23 1.84 25.64 33.42
C ARG A 23 2.14 27.06 32.99
N LEU A 24 1.14 27.92 33.02
CA LEU A 24 1.30 29.33 32.71
C LEU A 24 1.72 30.10 33.97
N PRO A 25 2.74 30.98 33.89
CA PRO A 25 3.14 31.79 35.02
C PRO A 25 2.03 32.80 35.39
N LEU A 26 1.89 33.07 36.68
CA LEU A 26 1.01 34.12 37.18
C LEU A 26 1.54 35.50 36.75
N ALA A 27 0.62 36.42 36.49
CA ALA A 27 1.00 37.80 36.21
C ALA A 27 1.67 38.44 37.43
N ALA A 28 2.61 39.36 37.17
CA ALA A 28 3.22 40.16 38.23
C ALA A 28 2.16 41.00 38.95
N TRP A 29 2.38 41.30 40.24
CA TRP A 29 1.43 42.00 41.11
C TRP A 29 0.93 43.36 40.59
N TYR A 30 1.72 44.04 39.75
CA TYR A 30 1.38 45.32 39.12
C TYR A 30 0.70 45.18 37.74
N GLN A 31 0.43 43.96 37.28
CA GLN A 31 -0.22 43.68 36.00
C GLN A 31 -1.53 42.93 36.20
N ARG A 32 -2.48 43.20 35.30
CA ARG A 32 -3.74 42.46 35.26
C ARG A 32 -3.50 41.12 34.56
N GLY A 33 -3.59 40.04 35.32
CA GLY A 33 -3.51 38.68 34.79
C GLY A 33 -4.82 38.23 34.13
N TYR A 34 -4.74 37.16 33.35
CA TYR A 34 -5.92 36.44 32.90
C TYR A 34 -6.59 35.73 34.08
N ARG A 35 -7.91 35.54 33.97
CA ARG A 35 -8.67 34.72 34.93
C ARG A 35 -8.26 33.27 34.74
N ARG A 36 -7.69 32.70 35.80
CA ARG A 36 -7.10 31.37 35.74
C ARG A 36 -8.13 30.30 35.36
N GLU A 37 -9.32 30.38 35.92
CA GLU A 37 -10.39 29.41 35.70
C GLU A 37 -10.87 29.42 34.24
N GLU A 38 -10.95 30.61 33.63
CA GLU A 38 -11.35 30.76 32.22
C GLU A 38 -10.26 30.23 31.28
N VAL A 39 -8.98 30.49 31.60
CA VAL A 39 -7.84 29.97 30.83
C VAL A 39 -7.75 28.45 30.97
N ASP A 40 -7.90 27.91 32.17
CA ASP A 40 -7.87 26.48 32.43
C ASP A 40 -9.01 25.78 31.66
N ALA A 41 -10.22 26.34 31.66
CA ALA A 41 -11.36 25.81 30.90
C ALA A 41 -11.11 25.83 29.38
N LEU A 42 -10.52 26.93 28.86
CA LEU A 42 -10.16 27.03 27.45
C LEU A 42 -9.10 26.00 27.06
N LEU A 43 -8.06 25.82 27.87
CA LEU A 43 -6.99 24.84 27.62
C LEU A 43 -7.51 23.41 27.64
N HIS A 44 -8.41 23.09 28.57
CA HIS A 44 -9.10 21.78 28.60
C HIS A 44 -9.91 21.55 27.32
N ARG A 45 -10.65 22.57 26.87
CA ARG A 45 -11.43 22.48 25.65
C ARG A 45 -10.54 22.28 24.42
N LEU A 46 -9.45 23.02 24.31
CA LEU A 46 -8.49 22.90 23.22
C LEU A 46 -7.82 21.52 23.20
N ALA A 47 -7.41 21.00 24.36
CA ALA A 47 -6.83 19.66 24.46
C ALA A 47 -7.85 18.59 24.00
N TYR A 48 -9.12 18.72 24.38
CA TYR A 48 -10.18 17.84 23.93
C TYR A 48 -10.39 17.87 22.41
N GLU A 49 -10.49 19.06 21.83
CA GLU A 49 -10.68 19.23 20.38
C GLU A 49 -9.49 18.73 19.58
N LEU A 50 -8.26 19.02 20.03
CA LEU A 50 -7.06 18.54 19.37
C LEU A 50 -6.97 17.01 19.39
N ARG A 51 -7.37 16.37 20.50
CA ARG A 51 -7.46 14.90 20.56
C ARG A 51 -8.50 14.36 19.58
N ALA A 52 -9.66 15.01 19.46
CA ALA A 52 -10.69 14.61 18.51
C ALA A 52 -10.18 14.71 17.06
N ARG A 53 -9.55 15.82 16.69
CA ARG A 53 -8.95 16.02 15.36
C ARG A 53 -7.81 15.03 15.07
N GLY A 54 -7.01 14.70 16.08
CA GLY A 54 -5.99 13.67 15.97
C GLY A 54 -6.57 12.31 15.58
N ARG A 55 -7.69 11.90 16.22
CA ARG A 55 -8.37 10.64 15.88
C ARG A 55 -8.92 10.64 14.45
N GLU A 56 -9.61 11.71 14.06
CA GLU A 56 -10.15 11.86 12.69
C GLU A 56 -9.04 11.77 11.63
N LEU A 57 -7.88 12.38 11.90
CA LEU A 57 -6.73 12.32 11.00
C LEU A 57 -6.15 10.91 10.90
N GLU A 58 -6.02 10.19 12.01
CA GLU A 58 -5.53 8.81 12.02
C GLU A 58 -6.50 7.86 11.30
N GLU A 59 -7.81 8.03 11.48
CA GLU A 59 -8.84 7.29 10.74
C GLU A 59 -8.74 7.54 9.23
N ALA A 60 -8.63 8.81 8.83
CA ALA A 60 -8.48 9.18 7.43
C ALA A 60 -7.18 8.63 6.81
N ARG A 61 -6.09 8.59 7.59
CA ARG A 61 -4.82 7.99 7.17
C ARG A 61 -4.93 6.48 7.02
N ALA A 62 -5.58 5.80 7.97
CA ALA A 62 -5.81 4.37 7.92
C ALA A 62 -6.63 3.98 6.68
N GLU A 63 -7.70 4.72 6.39
CA GLU A 63 -8.54 4.46 5.22
C GLU A 63 -7.78 4.73 3.91
N ASN A 64 -7.02 5.82 3.84
CA ASN A 64 -6.15 6.07 2.69
C ASN A 64 -5.13 4.95 2.46
N GLN A 65 -4.55 4.40 3.53
CA GLN A 65 -3.64 3.26 3.41
C GLN A 65 -4.36 2.00 2.93
N ARG A 66 -5.59 1.76 3.39
CA ARG A 66 -6.43 0.66 2.92
C ARG A 66 -6.72 0.77 1.43
N ILE A 67 -7.18 1.94 0.98
CA ILE A 67 -7.46 2.21 -0.44
C ILE A 67 -6.21 2.00 -1.29
N LYS A 68 -5.06 2.53 -0.85
CA LYS A 68 -3.78 2.35 -1.56
C LYS A 68 -3.37 0.88 -1.66
N ARG A 69 -3.59 0.09 -0.60
CA ARG A 69 -3.32 -1.36 -0.60
C ARG A 69 -4.25 -2.09 -1.58
N ALA A 70 -5.55 -1.82 -1.52
CA ALA A 70 -6.54 -2.42 -2.42
C ALA A 70 -6.23 -2.09 -3.89
N LEU A 71 -5.89 -0.83 -4.18
CA LEU A 71 -5.51 -0.40 -5.53
C LEU A 71 -4.25 -1.13 -6.01
N ARG A 72 -3.24 -1.27 -5.14
CA ARG A 72 -2.00 -2.00 -5.48
C ARG A 72 -2.29 -3.47 -5.81
N THR A 73 -3.09 -4.15 -5.01
CA THR A 73 -3.50 -5.54 -5.25
C THR A 73 -4.20 -5.68 -6.60
N TRP A 74 -5.20 -4.83 -6.86
CA TRP A 74 -5.93 -4.83 -8.13
C TRP A 74 -5.03 -4.55 -9.33
N GLN A 75 -4.08 -3.61 -9.22
CA GLN A 75 -3.11 -3.33 -10.27
C GLN A 75 -2.21 -4.54 -10.54
N SER A 76 -1.75 -5.23 -9.50
CA SER A 76 -0.95 -6.45 -9.63
C SER A 76 -1.71 -7.59 -10.29
N GLU A 77 -2.97 -7.82 -9.93
CA GLU A 77 -3.84 -8.82 -10.56
C GLU A 77 -4.05 -8.53 -12.06
N ARG A 78 -4.32 -7.27 -12.42
CA ARG A 78 -4.45 -6.88 -13.83
C ARG A 78 -3.15 -7.04 -14.61
N ALA A 79 -2.01 -6.67 -14.02
CA ALA A 79 -0.70 -6.83 -14.66
C ALA A 79 -0.31 -8.32 -14.81
N GLY A 80 -0.63 -9.16 -13.82
CA GLY A 80 -0.43 -10.62 -13.86
C GLY A 80 -1.34 -11.31 -14.87
N GLY A 81 -2.60 -10.90 -14.97
CA GLY A 81 -3.56 -11.38 -15.97
C GLY A 81 -3.11 -11.06 -17.40
N ALA A 82 -2.52 -9.88 -17.64
CA ALA A 82 -1.94 -9.54 -18.94
C ALA A 82 -0.74 -10.42 -19.32
N LYS A 83 0.09 -10.84 -18.35
CA LYS A 83 1.22 -11.76 -18.56
C LYS A 83 0.77 -13.21 -18.78
N SER A 84 -0.25 -13.66 -18.05
CA SER A 84 -0.84 -15.01 -18.18
C SER A 84 -1.54 -15.24 -19.53
N LYS A 85 -2.21 -14.19 -20.05
CA LYS A 85 -2.80 -14.22 -21.40
C LYS A 85 -1.73 -14.39 -22.49
N ARG A 86 -0.56 -13.75 -22.37
CA ARG A 86 0.55 -13.88 -23.34
C ARG A 86 1.20 -15.28 -23.34
N THR A 87 1.36 -15.90 -22.17
CA THR A 87 1.97 -17.25 -22.05
C THR A 87 1.02 -18.36 -22.48
N THR A 88 -0.29 -18.22 -22.25
CA THR A 88 -1.28 -19.20 -22.70
C THR A 88 -1.41 -19.23 -24.23
N THR A 89 -1.38 -18.07 -24.89
CA THR A 89 -1.35 -18.00 -26.37
C THR A 89 -0.08 -18.64 -26.93
N ALA A 90 1.10 -18.37 -26.36
CA ALA A 90 2.35 -18.98 -26.79
C ALA A 90 2.39 -20.51 -26.59
N ARG A 91 1.75 -21.03 -25.53
CA ARG A 91 1.68 -22.47 -25.25
C ARG A 91 0.66 -23.21 -26.13
N ARG A 92 -0.43 -22.55 -26.54
CA ARG A 92 -1.47 -23.15 -27.39
C ARG A 92 -1.02 -23.31 -28.85
N VAL A 93 -0.19 -22.40 -29.34
CA VAL A 93 0.37 -22.47 -30.72
C VAL A 93 1.40 -23.60 -30.87
N ARG A 94 2.10 -24.00 -29.81
CA ARG A 94 3.07 -25.13 -29.86
C ARG A 94 2.45 -26.53 -29.81
N ARG A 95 1.16 -26.67 -29.47
CA ARG A 95 0.52 -27.99 -29.32
C ARG A 95 -0.16 -28.51 -30.60
N THR A 96 -0.19 -27.72 -31.68
CA THR A 96 -0.89 -28.06 -32.92
C THR A 96 0.03 -28.34 -34.11
N GLN A 97 1.30 -28.73 -33.90
CA GLN A 97 2.06 -29.37 -34.99
C GLN A 97 1.82 -30.89 -34.94
N PRO A 98 1.02 -31.47 -35.85
CA PRO A 98 1.00 -32.91 -36.03
C PRO A 98 2.32 -33.33 -36.69
N LYS A 99 3.02 -34.26 -36.04
CA LYS A 99 4.15 -35.01 -36.62
C LYS A 99 3.58 -35.93 -37.69
N VAL A 100 3.48 -35.45 -38.93
CA VAL A 100 3.09 -36.24 -40.09
C VAL A 100 4.35 -36.60 -40.88
N ALA A 101 4.46 -37.90 -41.18
CA ALA A 101 5.30 -38.54 -42.18
C ALA A 101 6.83 -38.51 -41.96
N ALA A 102 7.33 -39.57 -41.33
CA ALA A 102 8.64 -40.13 -41.65
C ALA A 102 8.60 -41.64 -41.40
N ASP A 103 7.79 -42.35 -42.19
CA ASP A 103 7.84 -43.82 -42.25
C ASP A 103 7.35 -44.27 -43.63
N ALA A 104 8.22 -44.12 -44.63
CA ALA A 104 8.06 -44.68 -45.96
C ALA A 104 9.43 -44.75 -46.64
N ASP A 105 10.37 -45.52 -46.08
CA ASP A 105 11.33 -46.23 -46.92
C ASP A 105 12.05 -47.33 -46.11
N ARG A 106 11.48 -48.54 -46.12
CA ARG A 106 12.17 -49.75 -45.68
C ARG A 106 11.83 -50.89 -46.65
N PRO A 107 12.75 -51.33 -47.51
CA PRO A 107 12.48 -52.44 -48.42
C PRO A 107 12.44 -53.78 -47.66
N PRO A 108 11.62 -54.75 -48.11
CA PRO A 108 11.55 -56.06 -47.48
C PRO A 108 12.75 -56.92 -47.85
N LYS A 109 13.45 -57.44 -46.83
CA LYS A 109 14.39 -58.57 -47.00
C LYS A 109 13.57 -59.85 -47.23
N LEU A 110 13.52 -60.31 -48.48
CA LEU A 110 13.15 -61.69 -48.80
C LEU A 110 14.38 -62.58 -48.60
N ALA A 111 14.30 -63.51 -47.66
CA ALA A 111 15.27 -64.57 -47.46
C ALA A 111 14.56 -65.91 -47.22
N GLY A 112 14.81 -66.86 -48.11
CA GLY A 112 14.53 -68.30 -47.99
C GLY A 112 13.06 -68.69 -48.24
N HIS A 113 12.71 -69.76 -48.95
CA HIS A 113 13.42 -71.00 -49.19
C HIS A 113 12.78 -71.74 -50.39
N ALA A 114 13.57 -72.56 -51.08
CA ALA A 114 13.25 -73.31 -52.29
C ALA A 114 12.10 -74.34 -52.12
N PRO A 115 11.61 -74.89 -53.24
CA PRO A 115 11.84 -76.33 -53.42
C PRO A 115 12.18 -76.76 -54.86
N GLY A 116 13.14 -77.70 -54.97
CA GLY A 116 13.13 -78.90 -55.80
C GLY A 116 12.93 -78.85 -57.33
N ALA A 117 13.96 -79.26 -58.07
CA ALA A 117 13.89 -80.13 -59.26
C ALA A 117 15.31 -80.70 -59.46
N GLU A 118 15.49 -81.99 -59.15
CA GLU A 118 15.75 -83.09 -60.12
C GLU A 118 17.22 -83.20 -60.55
#